data_AF-A0A8F2F3Y5-F1
#
_entry.id   AF-A0A8F2F3Y5-F1
#
_cell.length_a   1.000
_cell.length_b   1.000
_cell.length_c   1.000
_cell.angle_alpha   90.00
_cell.angle_beta   90.00
_cell.angle_gamma   90.00
#
_symmetry.space_group_name_H-M   'P 1'
#
loop_
_entity.id
_entity.type
_entity.pdbx_description
1 polymer ?
#
loop_
_entity_poly.entity_id
_entity_poly.type
_entity_poly.pdbx_seq_one_letter_code
_entity_poly.pdbx_strand_id
1 'polypeptide(L)'
;MRKATYFAVFEPSEDGGYSVYFPDLPGCVSFGEDFKAAMKGAEEALGLHLYGMEKDGEEIPVPAEAPMVDPDTAAGYLVAPVSVFPDMVKDELDNKRVKTTLTLPAWLKEAAEHSAMGINYSRVLETALKDILGIAQR
;
A
#
# COMPACT_ATOMS: atom_id res chain seq x y z
N MET A 1 11.96 12.87 2.55
CA MET A 1 11.19 11.63 2.75
C MET A 1 11.05 11.42 4.24
N ARG A 2 9.82 11.45 4.75
CA ARG A 2 9.49 11.18 6.14
C ARG A 2 9.73 9.70 6.43
N LYS A 3 10.42 9.40 7.53
CA LYS A 3 10.51 8.04 8.09
C LYS A 3 9.49 7.91 9.21
N ALA A 4 8.65 6.88 9.17
CA ALA A 4 7.73 6.53 10.24
C ALA A 4 8.17 5.21 10.87
N THR A 5 8.20 5.14 12.20
CA THR A 5 8.61 3.95 12.94
C THR A 5 7.58 3.65 14.02
N TYR A 6 7.08 2.41 14.04
CA TYR A 6 6.14 1.91 15.04
C TYR A 6 6.63 0.58 15.60
N PHE A 7 6.22 0.25 16.82
CA PHE A 7 6.50 -1.06 17.40
C PHE A 7 5.48 -2.08 16.91
N ALA A 8 5.98 -3.18 16.35
CA ALA A 8 5.19 -4.33 15.98
C ALA A 8 5.40 -5.44 17.02
N VAL A 9 4.30 -6.09 17.40
CA VAL A 9 4.30 -7.29 18.23
C VAL A 9 4.21 -8.50 17.30
N PHE A 10 5.13 -9.44 17.47
CA PHE A 10 5.23 -10.68 16.72
C PHE A 10 4.83 -11.83 17.64
N GLU A 11 3.66 -12.39 17.42
CA GLU A 11 3.12 -13.50 18.20
C GLU A 11 3.43 -14.82 17.50
N PRO A 12 4.17 -15.74 18.15
CA PRO A 12 4.47 -17.03 17.55
C PRO A 12 3.20 -17.86 17.39
N SER A 13 3.08 -18.52 16.25
CA SER A 13 2.04 -19.51 15.95
C SER A 13 2.59 -20.93 16.13
N GLU A 14 1.70 -21.91 16.38
CA GLU A 14 2.09 -23.31 16.60
C GLU A 14 2.85 -23.91 15.40
N ASP A 15 2.56 -23.43 14.18
CA ASP A 15 3.20 -23.88 12.94
C ASP A 15 4.58 -23.25 12.68
N GLY A 16 5.11 -22.45 13.61
CA GLY A 16 6.42 -21.78 13.49
C GLY A 16 6.38 -20.41 12.78
N GLY A 17 5.21 -19.98 12.33
CA GLY A 17 4.97 -18.64 11.81
C GLY A 17 4.75 -17.59 12.89
N TYR A 18 4.53 -16.34 12.47
CA TYR A 18 4.26 -15.21 13.36
C TYR A 18 3.08 -14.39 12.85
N SER A 19 2.12 -14.16 13.72
CA SER A 19 1.12 -13.10 13.55
C SER A 19 1.74 -11.79 13.99
N VAL A 20 1.45 -10.71 13.27
CA VAL A 20 1.99 -9.39 13.55
C VAL A 20 0.87 -8.39 13.71
N TYR A 21 0.95 -7.57 14.74
CA TYR A 21 0.06 -6.43 14.91
C TYR A 21 0.81 -5.20 15.46
N PHE A 22 0.22 -4.03 15.26
CA PHE A 22 0.74 -2.76 15.75
C PHE A 22 -0.20 -2.19 16.81
N PRO A 23 0.18 -2.16 18.10
CA PRO A 23 -0.66 -1.63 19.18
C PRO A 23 -1.15 -0.20 18.93
N ASP A 24 -0.27 0.64 18.36
CA ASP A 24 -0.55 2.05 18.06
C ASP A 24 -1.42 2.24 16.80
N LEU A 25 -1.58 1.19 15.99
CA LEU A 25 -2.33 1.23 14.73
C LEU A 25 -3.34 0.06 14.70
N PRO A 26 -4.47 0.19 15.42
CA PRO A 26 -5.50 -0.85 15.47
C PRO A 26 -5.95 -1.26 14.07
N GLY A 27 -5.94 -2.57 13.80
CA GLY A 27 -6.29 -3.13 12.49
C GLY A 27 -5.11 -3.23 11.50
N CYS A 28 -3.94 -2.69 11.82
CA CYS A 28 -2.71 -2.96 11.08
C CYS A 28 -2.15 -4.33 11.50
N VAL A 29 -2.51 -5.37 10.74
CA VAL A 29 -2.11 -6.76 11.02
C VAL A 29 -1.49 -7.42 9.81
N SER A 30 -0.62 -8.40 10.05
CA SER A 30 0.04 -9.20 9.02
C SER A 30 0.38 -10.59 9.55
N PHE A 31 0.86 -11.47 8.68
CA PHE A 31 1.33 -12.80 9.06
C PHE A 31 2.53 -13.19 8.19
N GLY A 32 3.46 -13.99 8.75
CA GLY A 32 4.53 -14.62 8.00
C GLY A 32 4.81 -16.03 8.47
N GLU A 33 5.17 -16.91 7.53
CA GLU A 33 5.49 -18.33 7.80
C GLU A 33 6.76 -18.52 8.64
N ASP A 34 7.61 -17.50 8.70
CA ASP A 34 8.79 -17.41 9.56
C ASP A 34 9.01 -15.95 9.99
N PHE A 35 9.97 -15.71 10.89
CA PHE A 35 10.25 -14.37 11.41
C PHE A 35 10.65 -13.37 10.31
N LYS A 36 11.38 -13.80 9.28
CA LYS A 36 11.83 -12.94 8.20
C LYS A 36 10.66 -12.54 7.30
N ALA A 37 9.81 -13.50 6.95
CA ALA A 37 8.58 -13.27 6.22
C ALA A 37 7.64 -12.35 7.00
N ALA A 38 7.52 -12.56 8.32
CA ALA A 38 6.70 -11.73 9.19
C ALA A 38 7.22 -10.30 9.28
N MET A 39 8.54 -10.09 9.38
CA MET A 39 9.14 -8.75 9.37
C MET A 39 8.85 -8.01 8.06
N LYS A 40 9.00 -8.69 6.91
CA LYS A 40 8.65 -8.12 5.60
C LYS A 40 7.16 -7.80 5.52
N GLY A 41 6.31 -8.71 5.99
CA GLY A 41 4.87 -8.52 6.06
C GLY A 41 4.46 -7.36 6.98
N ALA A 42 5.21 -7.12 8.06
CA ALA A 42 5.01 -6.01 8.98
C ALA A 42 5.34 -4.66 8.31
N GLU A 43 6.46 -4.59 7.58
CA GLU A 43 6.85 -3.39 6.81
C GLU A 43 5.79 -3.07 5.73
N GLU A 44 5.33 -4.08 4.99
CA GLU A 44 4.29 -3.93 3.97
C GLU A 44 2.95 -3.50 4.58
N ALA A 45 2.51 -4.17 5.65
CA ALA A 45 1.25 -3.84 6.33
C ALA A 45 1.28 -2.42 6.90
N LEU A 46 2.37 -2.02 7.55
CA LEU A 46 2.54 -0.67 8.09
C LEU A 46 2.47 0.38 6.98
N GLY A 47 3.18 0.17 5.88
CA GLY A 47 3.17 1.08 4.74
C GLY A 47 1.77 1.25 4.14
N LEU A 48 1.09 0.13 3.89
CA LEU A 48 -0.26 0.11 3.31
C LEU A 48 -1.30 0.72 4.24
N HIS A 49 -1.21 0.44 5.54
CA HIS A 49 -2.15 0.95 6.54
C HIS A 49 -2.04 2.47 6.66
N LEU A 50 -0.82 3.00 6.81
CA LEU A 50 -0.61 4.46 6.84
C LEU A 50 -1.08 5.13 5.55
N TYR A 51 -0.84 4.53 4.39
CA TYR A 51 -1.36 5.03 3.12
C TYR A 51 -2.90 5.06 3.08
N GLY A 52 -3.56 4.00 3.58
CA GLY A 52 -5.02 3.94 3.69
C GLY A 52 -5.57 5.07 4.57
N MET A 53 -5.02 5.23 5.77
CA MET A 53 -5.42 6.32 6.69
C MET A 53 -5.26 7.70 6.04
N GLU A 54 -4.15 7.95 5.33
CA GLU A 54 -3.98 9.22 4.60
C GLU A 54 -5.01 9.43 3.49
N LYS A 55 -5.45 8.37 2.81
CA LYS A 55 -6.46 8.44 1.76
C LYS A 55 -7.86 8.70 2.31
N ASP A 56 -8.16 8.12 3.45
CA ASP A 56 -9.45 8.26 4.12
C ASP A 56 -9.54 9.55 4.95
N GLY A 57 -8.43 10.29 5.07
CA GLY A 57 -8.36 11.54 5.83
C GLY A 57 -8.35 11.34 7.34
N GLU A 58 -7.97 10.14 7.79
CA GLU A 58 -7.88 9.77 9.20
C GLU A 58 -6.62 10.35 9.83
N GLU A 59 -6.69 10.64 11.13
CA GLU A 59 -5.53 11.08 11.89
C GLU A 59 -4.61 9.89 12.16
N ILE A 60 -3.34 10.01 11.74
CA ILE A 60 -2.32 9.00 12.01
C ILE A 60 -1.84 9.16 13.47
N PRO A 61 -1.97 8.12 14.32
CA PRO A 61 -1.50 8.13 15.70
C PRO A 61 -0.02 8.46 15.80
N VAL A 62 0.38 9.14 16.88
CA VAL A 62 1.80 9.37 17.15
C VAL A 62 2.40 8.05 17.66
N PRO A 63 3.53 7.57 17.10
CA PRO A 63 4.18 6.37 17.60
C PRO A 63 4.53 6.48 19.08
N ALA A 64 4.29 5.41 19.85
CA ALA A 64 4.67 5.37 21.25
C ALA A 64 6.20 5.42 21.43
N GLU A 65 6.67 6.08 22.49
CA GLU A 65 8.09 6.12 22.85
C GLU A 65 8.64 4.76 23.33
N ALA A 66 7.73 3.91 23.83
CA ALA A 66 8.02 2.58 24.32
C ALA A 66 6.98 1.58 23.78
N PRO A 67 7.36 0.32 23.57
CA PRO A 67 6.43 -0.70 23.12
C PRO A 67 5.32 -0.92 24.16
N MET A 68 4.08 -0.90 23.68
CA MET A 68 2.91 -1.36 24.44
C MET A 68 2.57 -2.78 23.99
N VAL A 69 2.18 -3.66 24.92
CA VAL A 69 1.84 -5.05 24.60
C VAL A 69 0.55 -5.40 25.32
N ASP A 70 -0.36 -6.07 24.62
CA ASP A 70 -1.61 -6.54 25.20
C ASP A 70 -1.33 -7.62 26.27
N PRO A 71 -1.94 -7.56 27.46
CA PRO A 71 -1.84 -8.63 28.47
C PRO A 71 -2.15 -10.04 27.95
N ASP A 72 -2.99 -10.17 26.92
CA ASP A 72 -3.39 -11.45 26.32
C ASP A 72 -2.41 -11.96 25.25
N THR A 73 -1.32 -11.22 24.98
CA THR A 73 -0.30 -11.58 23.98
C THR A 73 0.38 -12.91 24.36
N ALA A 74 0.47 -13.82 23.39
CA ALA A 74 0.99 -15.16 23.62
C ALA A 74 2.44 -15.18 24.13
N ALA A 75 2.75 -16.03 25.11
CA ALA A 75 4.10 -16.17 25.65
C ALA A 75 5.12 -16.52 24.55
N GLY A 76 6.28 -15.86 24.56
CA GLY A 76 7.29 -16.01 23.51
C GLY A 76 7.18 -14.99 22.37
N TYR A 77 6.31 -13.98 22.51
CA TYR A 77 6.24 -12.85 21.59
C TYR A 77 7.55 -12.07 21.51
N LEU A 78 7.76 -11.42 20.38
CA LEU A 78 8.85 -10.47 20.16
C LEU A 78 8.27 -9.10 19.87
N VAL A 79 8.96 -8.05 20.30
CA VAL A 79 8.61 -6.68 19.92
C VAL A 79 9.78 -6.07 19.16
N ALA A 80 9.51 -5.56 17.97
CA ALA A 80 10.54 -4.94 17.14
C ALA A 80 10.04 -3.61 16.54
N PRO A 81 10.92 -2.59 16.43
CA PRO A 81 10.60 -1.38 15.70
C PRO A 81 10.60 -1.66 14.20
N VAL A 82 9.48 -1.37 13.53
CA VAL A 82 9.33 -1.48 12.08
C VAL A 82 9.30 -0.07 11.50
N SER A 83 10.08 0.16 10.45
CA SER A 83 10.23 1.48 9.84
C SER A 83 9.84 1.47 8.38
N VAL A 84 9.05 2.45 7.96
CA VAL A 84 8.68 2.66 6.56
C VAL A 84 8.89 4.12 6.14
N PHE A 85 8.89 4.36 4.84
CA PHE A 85 8.87 5.69 4.26
C PHE A 85 7.51 5.91 3.59
N PRO A 86 6.51 6.48 4.30
CA PRO A 86 5.14 6.61 3.78
C PRO A 86 5.08 7.34 2.43
N ASP A 87 5.93 8.36 2.25
CA ASP A 87 6.01 9.11 0.97
C ASP A 87 6.33 8.18 -0.21
N MET A 88 7.24 7.21 -0.03
CA MET A 88 7.60 6.27 -1.09
C MET A 88 6.46 5.29 -1.38
N VAL A 89 5.82 4.76 -0.34
CA VAL A 89 4.68 3.85 -0.49
C VAL A 89 3.53 4.55 -1.22
N LYS A 90 3.25 5.80 -0.85
CA LYS A 90 2.26 6.66 -1.49
C LYS A 90 2.59 6.90 -2.96
N ASP A 91 3.83 7.28 -3.27
CA ASP A 91 4.26 7.52 -4.63
C ASP A 91 4.15 6.25 -5.49
N GLU A 92 4.51 5.09 -4.97
CA GLU A 92 4.37 3.81 -5.67
C GLU A 92 2.91 3.45 -5.95
N LEU A 93 2.02 3.64 -4.97
CA LEU A 93 0.61 3.28 -5.09
C LEU A 93 -0.19 4.26 -5.94
N ASP A 94 0.02 5.57 -5.78
CA ASP A 94 -0.68 6.62 -6.53
C ASP A 94 -0.32 6.59 -8.02
N ASN A 95 0.90 6.16 -8.36
CA ASN A 95 1.37 6.09 -9.75
C ASN A 95 1.20 4.70 -10.38
N LYS A 96 0.59 3.74 -9.67
CA LYS A 96 0.34 2.41 -10.19
C LYS A 96 -0.63 2.48 -11.38
N ARG A 97 -0.19 1.97 -12.53
CA ARG A 97 -1.07 1.87 -13.71
C ARG A 97 -2.16 0.83 -13.46
N VAL A 98 -3.41 1.27 -13.56
CA VAL A 98 -4.60 0.43 -13.38
C VAL A 98 -5.24 0.14 -14.75
N LYS A 99 -5.67 -1.10 -14.97
CA LYS A 99 -6.40 -1.48 -16.18
C LYS A 99 -7.81 -0.89 -16.13
N THR A 100 -8.18 -0.13 -17.17
CA THR A 100 -9.53 0.41 -17.33
C THR A 100 -10.24 -0.29 -18.49
N THR A 101 -11.41 -0.87 -18.22
CA THR A 101 -12.29 -1.41 -19.27
C THR A 101 -13.20 -0.29 -19.77
N LEU A 102 -13.30 -0.14 -21.09
CA LEU A 102 -14.06 0.93 -21.74
C LEU A 102 -14.82 0.42 -22.95
N THR A 103 -15.88 1.13 -23.34
CA THR A 103 -16.73 0.82 -24.49
C THR A 103 -16.61 1.93 -25.53
N LEU A 104 -16.45 1.56 -26.80
CA LEU A 104 -16.33 2.50 -27.92
C LEU A 104 -17.28 2.10 -29.07
N PRO A 105 -17.72 3.05 -29.90
CA PRO A 105 -18.40 2.72 -31.16
C PRO A 105 -17.52 1.83 -32.05
N ALA A 106 -18.13 0.82 -32.68
CA ALA A 106 -17.41 -0.16 -33.51
C ALA A 106 -16.58 0.49 -34.62
N TRP A 107 -17.16 1.46 -35.34
CA TRP A 107 -16.49 2.19 -36.42
C TRP A 107 -15.21 2.91 -35.95
N LEU A 108 -15.19 3.41 -34.70
CA LEU A 108 -14.04 4.14 -34.16
C LEU A 108 -12.93 3.17 -33.74
N LYS A 109 -13.31 2.04 -33.15
CA LYS A 109 -12.37 0.96 -32.81
C LYS A 109 -11.69 0.42 -34.07
N GLU A 110 -12.48 0.13 -35.11
CA GLU A 110 -11.95 -0.34 -36.39
C GLU A 110 -11.03 0.70 -37.04
N ALA A 111 -11.43 1.98 -37.07
CA ALA A 111 -10.60 3.04 -37.64
C ALA A 111 -9.26 3.19 -36.89
N ALA A 112 -9.24 3.02 -35.57
CA ALA A 112 -8.03 3.10 -34.77
C ALA A 112 -7.11 1.86 -34.92
N GLU A 113 -7.67 0.66 -35.06
CA GLU A 113 -6.92 -0.59 -35.28
C GLU A 113 -6.29 -0.66 -36.68
N HIS A 114 -6.99 -0.18 -37.70
CA HIS A 114 -6.51 -0.20 -39.09
C HIS A 114 -5.69 1.04 -39.47
N SER A 115 -5.50 1.98 -38.54
CA SER A 115 -4.64 3.13 -38.76
C SER A 115 -3.18 2.71 -38.90
N ALA A 116 -2.53 3.14 -39.97
CA ALA A 116 -1.10 2.93 -40.19
C ALA A 116 -0.22 3.60 -39.11
N MET A 117 -0.81 4.42 -38.24
CA MET A 117 -0.12 5.15 -37.18
C MET A 117 0.12 4.30 -35.92
N GLY A 118 -0.53 3.14 -35.77
CA GLY A 118 -0.34 2.26 -34.59
C GLY A 118 -0.80 2.91 -33.28
N ILE A 119 -2.09 3.20 -33.16
CA ILE A 119 -2.63 4.00 -32.05
C ILE A 119 -2.60 3.22 -30.71
N ASN A 120 -2.00 3.84 -29.68
CA ASN A 120 -2.04 3.33 -28.32
C ASN A 120 -3.22 3.93 -27.54
N TYR A 121 -4.28 3.14 -27.34
CA TYR A 121 -5.49 3.55 -26.63
C TYR A 121 -5.23 4.09 -25.22
N SER A 122 -4.34 3.44 -24.46
CA SER A 122 -4.02 3.86 -23.10
C SER A 122 -3.38 5.25 -23.08
N ARG A 123 -2.45 5.52 -23.99
CA ARG A 123 -1.80 6.84 -24.11
C ARG A 123 -2.77 7.92 -24.58
N VAL A 124 -3.66 7.60 -25.53
CA VAL A 124 -4.68 8.54 -26.02
C VAL A 124 -5.62 8.92 -24.87
N LEU A 125 -6.13 7.94 -24.13
CA LEU A 125 -7.01 8.18 -22.99
C LEU A 125 -6.30 8.98 -21.89
N GLU A 126 -5.07 8.60 -21.52
CA GLU A 126 -4.30 9.31 -20.50
C GLU A 126 -4.06 10.78 -20.88
N THR A 127 -3.69 11.04 -22.14
CA THR A 127 -3.46 12.40 -22.64
C THR A 127 -4.75 13.22 -22.63
N ALA A 128 -5.85 12.66 -23.14
CA ALA A 128 -7.14 13.34 -23.18
C ALA A 128 -7.65 13.66 -21.77
N LEU A 129 -7.53 12.73 -20.82
CA LEU A 129 -7.92 12.96 -19.42
C LEU A 129 -7.06 14.03 -18.75
N LYS A 130 -5.73 14.01 -18.95
CA LYS A 130 -4.82 15.04 -18.43
C LYS A 130 -5.16 16.43 -18.97
N ASP A 131 -5.44 16.54 -20.26
CA ASP A 131 -5.83 17.79 -20.91
C ASP A 131 -7.17 18.32 -20.36
N ILE A 132 -8.21 17.48 -20.31
CA ILE A 132 -9.53 17.84 -19.77
C ILE A 132 -9.46 18.29 -18.31
N LEU A 133 -8.64 17.63 -17.50
CA LEU A 133 -8.49 17.93 -16.07
C LEU A 133 -7.45 19.02 -15.77
N GLY A 134 -6.75 19.55 -16.78
CA GLY A 134 -5.70 20.57 -16.61
C GLY A 134 -4.46 20.05 -15.86
N ILE A 135 -4.17 18.76 -15.91
CA ILE A 135 -3.03 18.14 -15.21
C ILE A 135 -1.81 18.17 -16.13
N ALA A 136 -0.93 19.16 -15.93
CA ALA A 136 0.26 19.36 -16.76
C ALA A 136 1.34 18.28 -16.56
N GLN A 137 1.50 17.79 -15.32
CA GLN A 137 2.31 16.61 -14.98
C GLN A 137 1.84 16.01 -13.65
N ARG A 138 1.84 14.67 -13.60
CA ARG A 138 1.93 13.87 -12.39
C ARG A 138 2.66 12.58 -12.74
#